data_AF-A0A521YXW5-F1
#
_entry.id   AF-A0A521YXW5-F1
#
_cell.length_a   1.000
_cell.length_b   1.000
_cell.length_c   1.000
_cell.angle_alpha   90.00
_cell.angle_beta   90.00
_cell.angle_gamma   90.00
#
_symmetry.space_group_name_H-M   'P 1'
#
loop_
_entity.id
_entity.type
_entity.pdbx_description
1 polymer ?
#
loop_
_entity_poly.entity_id
_entity_poly.type
_entity_poly.pdbx_seq_one_letter_code
_entity_poly.pdbx_strand_id
1 'polypeptide(L)'
;MRLHAKEELLACVVARLIGAARHVAVGAASPIPAAGALLLKQRNPALRLSFLHKRTGNPFTEGSRELFDLAGQGRIDVFFLGGAQIDGEANINLVRAEARRFPGSFGSAFMYAVVPNVILFREEHSPRVLVPKVEFISAAGNPVALLTGKALFAWQREKRRFRLESVHDGGDIRGETGFDYDAPQALPRTPPPGEEDLALLRGPVAKEMAPNYPEFARRVWKLQ
;
A
#
# COMPACT_ATOMS: atom_id res chain seq x y z
N MET A 1 -11.84 -23.28 5.81
CA MET A 1 -11.69 -22.74 4.44
C MET A 1 -11.72 -21.23 4.53
N ARG A 2 -10.80 -20.48 3.90
CA ARG A 2 -10.90 -19.00 3.92
C ARG A 2 -12.04 -18.58 2.98
N LEU A 3 -12.93 -17.73 3.47
CA LEU A 3 -14.09 -17.20 2.72
C LEU A 3 -13.72 -16.04 1.77
N HIS A 4 -12.45 -15.60 1.81
CA HIS A 4 -11.92 -14.47 1.06
C HIS A 4 -10.51 -14.76 0.54
N ALA A 5 -10.15 -14.11 -0.56
CA ALA A 5 -8.78 -14.07 -1.05
C ALA A 5 -7.93 -13.14 -0.17
N LYS A 6 -6.61 -13.37 -0.13
CA LYS A 6 -5.69 -12.53 0.66
C LYS A 6 -5.70 -11.09 0.19
N GLU A 7 -5.82 -10.86 -1.11
CA GLU A 7 -5.90 -9.53 -1.72
C GLU A 7 -7.14 -8.76 -1.28
N GLU A 8 -8.27 -9.45 -1.05
CA GLU A 8 -9.49 -8.85 -0.51
C GLU A 8 -9.30 -8.38 0.93
N LEU A 9 -8.65 -9.21 1.77
CA LEU A 9 -8.27 -8.83 3.14
C LEU A 9 -7.38 -7.58 3.13
N LEU A 10 -6.33 -7.58 2.30
CA LEU A 10 -5.40 -6.46 2.20
C LEU A 10 -6.09 -5.19 1.67
N ALA A 11 -7.00 -5.30 0.71
CA ALA A 11 -7.80 -4.17 0.22
C ALA A 11 -8.67 -3.57 1.33
N CYS A 12 -9.30 -4.39 2.18
CA CYS A 12 -10.05 -3.92 3.35
C CYS A 12 -9.14 -3.24 4.39
N VAL A 13 -7.90 -3.72 4.57
CA VAL A 13 -6.92 -3.05 5.45
C VAL A 13 -6.52 -1.69 4.87
N VAL A 14 -6.25 -1.62 3.56
CA VAL A 14 -5.96 -0.37 2.86
C VAL A 14 -7.11 0.63 3.03
N ALA A 15 -8.36 0.22 2.80
CA ALA A 15 -9.53 1.10 2.95
C ALA A 15 -9.61 1.72 4.36
N ARG A 16 -9.31 0.93 5.40
CA ARG A 16 -9.24 1.41 6.79
C ARG A 16 -8.08 2.38 7.03
N LEU A 17 -6.91 2.11 6.46
CA LEU A 17 -5.74 2.99 6.59
C LEU A 17 -5.92 4.34 5.86
N ILE A 18 -6.65 4.36 4.74
CA ILE A 18 -7.00 5.61 4.05
C ILE A 18 -7.87 6.50 4.95
N GLY A 19 -8.80 5.89 5.71
CA GLY A 19 -9.63 6.61 6.68
C GLY A 19 -10.48 7.71 6.04
N ALA A 20 -10.40 8.92 6.60
CA ALA A 20 -11.22 10.07 6.19
C ALA A 20 -10.56 10.97 5.13
N ALA A 21 -9.57 10.48 4.39
CA ALA A 21 -8.91 11.23 3.33
C ALA A 21 -9.91 11.76 2.29
N ARG A 22 -9.64 12.96 1.76
CA ARG A 22 -10.44 13.58 0.69
C ARG A 22 -9.86 13.25 -0.68
N HIS A 23 -8.55 13.07 -0.77
CA HIS A 23 -7.85 12.71 -2.02
C HIS A 23 -6.79 11.63 -1.78
N VAL A 24 -6.95 10.50 -2.44
CA VAL A 24 -5.98 9.40 -2.48
C VAL A 24 -5.35 9.32 -3.86
N ALA A 25 -4.04 9.23 -3.90
CA ALA A 25 -3.30 8.91 -5.10
C ALA A 25 -2.73 7.49 -5.03
N VAL A 26 -2.77 6.76 -6.15
CA VAL A 26 -2.31 5.37 -6.25
C VAL A 26 -1.26 5.25 -7.35
N GLY A 27 -0.14 4.60 -7.04
CA GLY A 27 0.96 4.38 -7.97
C GLY A 27 0.65 3.39 -9.10
N ALA A 28 1.61 3.23 -10.00
CA ALA A 28 1.49 2.44 -11.23
C ALA A 28 1.20 0.95 -11.00
N ALA A 29 1.94 0.31 -10.08
CA ALA A 29 1.92 -1.14 -9.86
C ALA A 29 1.28 -1.50 -8.51
N SER A 30 0.08 -0.98 -8.26
CA SER A 30 -0.54 -1.02 -6.94
C SER A 30 -1.99 -1.50 -6.98
N PRO A 31 -2.28 -2.70 -7.51
CA PRO A 31 -3.66 -3.18 -7.65
C PRO A 31 -4.38 -3.37 -6.31
N ILE A 32 -3.69 -3.84 -5.25
CA ILE A 32 -4.30 -3.99 -3.93
C ILE A 32 -4.60 -2.63 -3.28
N PRO A 33 -3.67 -1.65 -3.28
CA PRO A 33 -4.00 -0.29 -2.89
C PRO A 33 -5.14 0.33 -3.70
N ALA A 34 -5.18 0.11 -5.01
CA ALA A 34 -6.26 0.55 -5.87
C ALA A 34 -7.61 -0.06 -5.46
N ALA A 35 -7.66 -1.37 -5.19
CA ALA A 35 -8.86 -2.06 -4.74
C ALA A 35 -9.38 -1.48 -3.42
N GLY A 36 -8.50 -1.23 -2.44
CA GLY A 36 -8.89 -0.62 -1.17
C GLY A 36 -9.40 0.82 -1.31
N ALA A 37 -8.75 1.63 -2.15
CA ALA A 37 -9.19 2.99 -2.43
C ALA A 37 -10.54 3.03 -3.15
N LEU A 38 -10.77 2.12 -4.11
CA LEU A 38 -12.04 1.97 -4.81
C LEU A 38 -13.14 1.43 -3.91
N LEU A 39 -12.84 0.48 -3.02
CA LEU A 39 -13.79 0.02 -2.00
C LEU A 39 -14.28 1.19 -1.15
N LEU A 40 -13.36 2.03 -0.68
CA LEU A 40 -13.73 3.22 0.09
C LEU A 40 -14.54 4.24 -0.74
N LYS A 41 -14.21 4.40 -2.03
CA LYS A 41 -14.95 5.26 -2.97
C LYS A 41 -16.40 4.82 -3.17
N GLN A 42 -16.69 3.51 -3.15
CA GLN A 42 -18.08 3.01 -3.20
C GLN A 42 -18.91 3.48 -2.00
N ARG A 43 -18.28 3.68 -0.84
CA ARG A 43 -18.93 4.17 0.39
C ARG A 43 -18.92 5.68 0.53
N ASN A 44 -17.90 6.33 -0.04
CA ASN A 44 -17.72 7.76 -0.02
C ASN A 44 -17.58 8.29 -1.47
N PRO A 45 -18.71 8.62 -2.13
CA PRO A 45 -18.68 9.20 -3.48
C PRO A 45 -17.91 10.52 -3.58
N ALA A 46 -17.66 11.24 -2.48
CA ALA A 46 -16.88 12.48 -2.49
C ALA A 46 -15.35 12.24 -2.51
N LEU A 47 -14.87 11.03 -2.18
CA LEU A 47 -13.45 10.69 -2.20
C LEU A 47 -12.86 10.88 -3.61
N ARG A 48 -11.82 11.68 -3.75
CA ARG A 48 -11.11 11.85 -5.02
C ARG A 48 -10.03 10.78 -5.15
N LEU A 49 -9.98 10.12 -6.30
CA LEU A 49 -8.96 9.13 -6.63
C LEU A 49 -8.18 9.58 -7.86
N SER A 50 -6.86 9.55 -7.75
CA SER A 50 -5.95 9.75 -8.88
C SER A 50 -5.06 8.52 -9.03
N PHE A 51 -4.99 7.95 -10.21
CA PHE A 51 -4.17 6.76 -10.47
C PHE A 51 -3.03 7.14 -11.41
N LEU A 52 -1.79 6.85 -11.05
CA LEU A 52 -0.63 7.24 -11.88
C LEU A 52 -0.73 6.65 -13.28
N HIS A 53 -1.17 5.39 -13.41
CA HIS A 53 -1.41 4.72 -14.68
C HIS A 53 -2.89 4.31 -14.82
N LYS A 54 -3.76 5.28 -15.12
CA LYS A 54 -5.13 5.02 -15.59
C LYS A 54 -5.21 5.27 -17.08
N ARG A 55 -5.76 4.33 -17.83
CA ARG A 55 -5.93 4.48 -19.29
C ARG A 55 -6.92 5.59 -19.65
N THR A 56 -7.97 5.75 -18.86
CA THR A 56 -9.04 6.74 -19.06
C THR A 56 -9.57 7.26 -17.73
N GLY A 57 -10.08 8.49 -17.71
CA GLY A 57 -10.79 9.03 -16.53
C GLY A 57 -9.88 9.45 -15.36
N ASN A 58 -8.62 9.79 -15.64
CA ASN A 58 -7.87 10.70 -14.76
C ASN A 58 -8.23 12.14 -15.13
N PRO A 59 -8.30 13.07 -14.16
CA PRO A 59 -8.59 14.48 -14.43
C PRO A 59 -7.36 15.26 -14.95
N PHE A 60 -6.39 14.57 -15.55
CA PHE A 60 -5.10 15.16 -15.95
C PHE A 60 -5.09 15.48 -17.43
N THR A 61 -4.68 16.70 -17.76
CA THR A 61 -4.49 17.21 -19.12
C THR A 61 -3.06 17.03 -19.63
N GLU A 62 -2.06 17.18 -18.75
CA GLU A 62 -0.61 17.08 -18.99
C GLU A 62 -0.02 15.77 -18.45
N GLY A 63 -0.87 14.74 -18.31
CA GLY A 63 -0.47 13.40 -17.90
C GLY A 63 -0.04 13.29 -16.44
N SER A 64 0.88 12.37 -16.14
CA SER A 64 1.24 12.01 -14.76
C SER A 64 2.01 13.08 -13.99
N ARG A 65 2.50 14.13 -14.66
CA ARG A 65 3.19 15.25 -13.99
C ARG A 65 2.28 16.01 -13.04
N GLU A 66 1.02 16.19 -13.42
CA GLU A 66 0.03 16.88 -12.59
C GLU A 66 -0.18 16.20 -11.22
N LEU A 67 0.06 14.88 -11.12
CA LEU A 67 0.01 14.19 -9.82
C LEU A 67 1.05 14.75 -8.84
N PHE A 68 2.25 15.07 -9.34
CA PHE A 68 3.32 15.65 -8.54
C PHE A 68 3.02 17.11 -8.18
N ASP A 69 2.41 17.87 -9.10
CA ASP A 69 1.98 19.24 -8.82
C ASP A 69 0.91 19.27 -7.72
N LEU A 70 -0.07 18.36 -7.80
CA LEU A 70 -1.08 18.18 -6.75
C LEU A 70 -0.45 17.82 -5.40
N ALA A 71 0.53 16.91 -5.40
CA ALA A 71 1.25 16.54 -4.18
C ALA A 71 2.00 17.74 -3.58
N GLY A 72 2.73 18.49 -4.42
CA GLY A 72 3.47 19.69 -4.00
C GLY A 72 2.57 20.82 -3.49
N GLN A 73 1.33 20.90 -3.97
CA GLN A 73 0.30 21.82 -3.48
C GLN A 73 -0.41 21.33 -2.20
N GLY A 74 -0.04 20.18 -1.65
CA GLY A 74 -0.71 19.58 -0.48
C GLY A 74 -2.14 19.10 -0.77
N ARG A 75 -2.45 18.79 -2.03
CA ARG A 75 -3.79 18.39 -2.47
C ARG A 75 -4.00 16.87 -2.47
N ILE A 76 -2.96 16.09 -2.18
CA ILE A 76 -3.02 14.64 -2.00
C ILE A 76 -2.89 14.35 -0.51
N ASP A 77 -3.91 13.74 0.08
CA ASP A 77 -3.91 13.43 1.51
C ASP A 77 -3.20 12.08 1.77
N VAL A 78 -3.34 11.09 0.88
CA VAL A 78 -2.78 9.73 1.04
C VAL A 78 -2.08 9.25 -0.23
N PHE A 79 -0.92 8.62 -0.07
CA PHE A 79 -0.19 7.94 -1.14
C PHE A 79 0.41 6.61 -0.67
N PHE A 80 0.67 5.70 -1.62
CA PHE A 80 1.26 4.39 -1.34
C PHE A 80 2.64 4.29 -1.95
N LEU A 81 3.61 3.81 -1.16
CA LEU A 81 4.95 3.50 -1.64
C LEU A 81 5.29 2.04 -1.36
N GLY A 82 5.96 1.40 -2.31
CA GLY A 82 6.59 0.09 -2.12
C GLY A 82 8.10 0.22 -2.10
N GLY A 83 8.79 -0.85 -1.73
CA GLY A 83 10.24 -0.97 -1.83
C GLY A 83 10.63 -2.36 -2.34
N ALA A 84 11.76 -2.45 -3.03
CA ALA A 84 12.43 -3.73 -3.24
C ALA A 84 13.12 -4.17 -1.92
N GLN A 85 13.65 -3.21 -1.17
CA GLN A 85 13.96 -3.34 0.25
C GLN A 85 13.25 -2.23 1.05
N ILE A 86 12.91 -2.54 2.30
CA ILE A 86 12.34 -1.65 3.31
C ILE A 86 13.06 -1.97 4.62
N ASP A 87 13.58 -0.97 5.33
CA ASP A 87 14.26 -1.17 6.62
C ASP A 87 13.44 -0.72 7.83
N GLY A 88 13.96 -1.01 9.03
CA GLY A 88 13.31 -0.69 10.30
C GLY A 88 13.17 0.80 10.60
N GLU A 89 13.88 1.66 9.84
CA GLU A 89 13.77 3.12 9.89
C GLU A 89 12.78 3.68 8.85
N ALA A 90 12.04 2.79 8.17
CA ALA A 90 11.10 3.11 7.12
C ALA A 90 11.71 3.73 5.85
N ASN A 91 13.01 3.52 5.63
CA ASN A 91 13.64 3.83 4.34
C ASN A 91 13.26 2.77 3.32
N ILE A 92 13.16 3.17 2.05
CA ILE A 92 12.89 2.26 0.94
C ILE A 92 14.01 2.30 -0.09
N ASN A 93 14.24 1.15 -0.73
CA ASN A 93 15.18 1.00 -1.84
C ASN A 93 14.45 0.51 -3.10
N LEU A 94 14.54 1.30 -4.16
CA LEU A 94 14.01 0.99 -5.49
C LEU A 94 15.10 1.10 -6.57
N VAL A 95 16.38 1.20 -6.20
CA VAL A 95 17.48 1.49 -7.14
C VAL A 95 18.35 0.27 -7.39
N ARG A 96 18.92 -0.34 -6.35
CA ARG A 96 19.79 -1.52 -6.49
C ARG A 96 19.96 -2.27 -5.18
N ALA A 97 20.10 -3.58 -5.25
CA ALA A 97 20.49 -4.43 -4.13
C ALA A 97 21.10 -5.74 -4.67
N GLU A 98 21.99 -6.38 -3.92
CA GLU A 98 22.61 -7.67 -4.30
C GLU A 98 23.17 -7.67 -5.75
N ALA A 99 23.88 -6.60 -6.12
CA ALA A 99 24.41 -6.36 -7.48
C ALA A 99 23.35 -6.32 -8.61
N ARG A 100 22.06 -6.31 -8.30
CA ARG A 100 20.95 -6.19 -9.26
C ARG A 100 20.44 -4.76 -9.31
N ARG A 101 20.10 -4.29 -10.52
CA ARG A 101 19.45 -2.99 -10.76
C ARG A 101 17.93 -3.14 -10.70
N PHE A 102 17.28 -2.25 -9.96
CA PHE A 102 15.82 -2.11 -9.92
C PHE A 102 15.35 -0.98 -10.85
N PRO A 103 14.03 -0.88 -11.13
CA PRO A 103 13.47 0.11 -12.07
C PRO A 103 13.77 1.59 -11.74
N GLY A 104 14.14 1.91 -10.49
CA GLY A 104 14.50 3.26 -10.04
C GLY A 104 13.48 3.89 -9.10
N SER A 105 13.88 4.98 -8.44
CA SER A 105 13.08 5.66 -7.40
C SER A 105 11.82 6.32 -7.93
N PHE A 106 11.77 6.67 -9.22
CA PHE A 106 10.74 7.54 -9.80
C PHE A 106 10.50 8.77 -8.89
N GLY A 107 9.25 9.15 -8.63
CA GLY A 107 8.91 10.24 -7.71
C GLY A 107 8.83 9.86 -6.23
N SER A 108 9.31 8.68 -5.81
CA SER A 108 9.12 8.21 -4.42
C SER A 108 9.71 9.16 -3.38
N ALA A 109 10.93 9.69 -3.58
CA ALA A 109 11.56 10.63 -2.65
C ALA A 109 10.73 11.90 -2.44
N PHE A 110 10.18 12.45 -3.53
CA PHE A 110 9.32 13.63 -3.48
C PHE A 110 7.98 13.31 -2.81
N MET A 111 7.29 12.26 -3.25
CA MET A 111 5.98 11.86 -2.70
C MET A 111 6.07 11.54 -1.20
N TYR A 112 7.16 10.89 -0.77
CA TYR A 112 7.37 10.56 0.64
C TYR A 112 7.59 11.80 1.52
N ALA A 113 8.15 12.85 0.95
CA ALA A 113 8.42 14.10 1.66
C ALA A 113 7.19 15.02 1.74
N VAL A 114 6.34 15.06 0.71
CA VAL A 114 5.26 16.07 0.60
C VAL A 114 3.86 15.54 0.92
N VAL A 115 3.61 14.23 0.78
CA VAL A 115 2.29 13.66 1.10
C VAL A 115 2.22 13.37 2.61
N PRO A 116 1.21 13.88 3.33
CA PRO A 116 1.15 13.77 4.78
C PRO A 116 0.95 12.34 5.28
N ASN A 117 0.19 11.52 4.55
CA ASN A 117 -0.10 10.14 4.95
C ASN A 117 0.41 9.15 3.90
N VAL A 118 1.68 8.76 4.02
CA VAL A 118 2.25 7.70 3.18
C VAL A 118 2.09 6.35 3.84
N ILE A 119 1.50 5.40 3.12
CA ILE A 119 1.39 4.00 3.54
C ILE A 119 2.41 3.20 2.76
N LEU A 120 3.34 2.54 3.46
CA LEU A 120 4.20 1.56 2.82
C LEU A 120 3.40 0.30 2.55
N PHE A 121 3.43 -0.20 1.32
CA PHE A 121 2.73 -1.42 0.92
C PHE A 121 3.66 -2.36 0.17
N ARG A 122 3.74 -3.60 0.63
CA ARG A 122 4.52 -4.64 -0.03
C ARG A 122 3.96 -6.04 0.25
N GLU A 123 3.33 -6.65 -0.74
CA GLU A 123 2.69 -7.96 -0.55
C GLU A 123 3.68 -9.06 -0.10
N GLU A 124 4.90 -9.03 -0.61
CA GLU A 124 5.93 -9.96 -0.17
C GLU A 124 6.46 -9.60 1.22
N HIS A 125 6.40 -10.56 2.14
CA HIS A 125 6.94 -10.46 3.49
C HIS A 125 8.07 -11.48 3.63
N SER A 126 9.31 -11.03 3.56
CA SER A 126 10.50 -11.88 3.64
C SER A 126 11.74 -11.07 4.05
N PRO A 127 12.80 -11.71 4.59
CA PRO A 127 14.01 -11.01 5.01
C PRO A 127 14.78 -10.32 3.87
N ARG A 128 14.53 -10.69 2.61
CA ARG A 128 15.13 -10.00 1.44
C ARG A 128 14.47 -8.65 1.14
N VAL A 129 13.19 -8.51 1.53
CA VAL A 129 12.40 -7.29 1.33
C VAL A 129 12.43 -6.45 2.60
N LEU A 130 12.23 -7.07 3.75
CA LEU A 130 12.26 -6.44 5.06
C LEU A 130 13.66 -6.67 5.64
N VAL A 131 14.54 -5.69 5.49
CA VAL A 131 15.98 -5.83 5.75
C VAL A 131 16.40 -5.06 7.00
N PRO A 132 17.48 -5.42 7.69
CA PRO A 132 17.98 -4.62 8.81
C PRO A 132 18.26 -3.16 8.42
N LYS A 133 18.82 -2.96 7.22
CA LYS A 133 19.16 -1.66 6.63
C LYS A 133 19.13 -1.77 5.10
N VAL A 134 18.57 -0.78 4.42
CA VAL A 134 18.60 -0.78 2.95
C VAL A 134 20.01 -0.54 2.40
N GLU A 135 20.33 -1.17 1.27
CA GLU A 135 21.63 -0.96 0.59
C GLU A 135 21.74 0.43 -0.08
N PHE A 136 20.59 1.00 -0.47
CA PHE A 136 20.50 2.33 -1.04
C PHE A 136 19.19 2.99 -0.61
N ILE A 137 19.28 4.20 -0.04
CA ILE A 137 18.10 4.98 0.33
C ILE A 137 17.58 5.69 -0.91
N SER A 138 16.58 5.10 -1.55
CA SER A 138 15.89 5.71 -2.68
C SER A 138 14.86 6.76 -2.25
N ALA A 139 14.25 6.55 -1.09
CA ALA A 139 13.43 7.52 -0.38
C ALA A 139 13.44 7.21 1.11
N ALA A 140 13.33 8.26 1.92
CA ALA A 140 13.22 8.20 3.38
C ALA A 140 12.04 9.06 3.80
N GLY A 141 11.36 8.69 4.88
CA GLY A 141 10.20 9.42 5.36
C GLY A 141 9.62 8.85 6.64
N ASN A 142 8.44 9.34 7.00
CA ASN A 142 7.70 8.89 8.17
C ASN A 142 6.34 8.39 7.69
N PRO A 143 6.19 7.07 7.42
CA PRO A 143 4.92 6.56 6.95
C PRO A 143 3.92 6.54 8.11
N VAL A 144 2.65 6.33 7.80
CA VAL A 144 1.63 6.04 8.84
C VAL A 144 1.68 4.56 9.23
N ALA A 145 1.97 3.68 8.26
CA ALA A 145 1.96 2.24 8.42
C ALA A 145 2.81 1.54 7.36
N LEU A 146 3.17 0.29 7.66
CA LEU A 146 3.66 -0.69 6.69
C LEU A 146 2.67 -1.87 6.65
N LEU A 147 2.02 -2.04 5.51
CA LEU A 147 1.17 -3.18 5.23
C LEU A 147 1.91 -4.17 4.32
N THR A 148 2.00 -5.41 4.79
CA THR A 148 2.59 -6.51 4.03
C THR A 148 1.57 -7.60 3.74
N GLY A 149 1.95 -8.64 3.00
CA GLY A 149 1.08 -9.80 2.83
C GLY A 149 0.91 -10.68 4.07
N LYS A 150 1.62 -10.42 5.18
CA LYS A 150 1.49 -11.20 6.42
C LYS A 150 1.03 -10.39 7.63
N ALA A 151 1.30 -9.08 7.64
CA ALA A 151 1.04 -8.25 8.79
C ALA A 151 0.89 -6.77 8.46
N LEU A 152 0.25 -6.06 9.39
CA LEU A 152 0.17 -4.62 9.47
C LEU A 152 1.06 -4.12 10.61
N PHE A 153 1.91 -3.14 10.33
CA PHE A 153 2.68 -2.41 11.31
C PHE A 153 2.27 -0.93 11.31
N ALA A 154 2.14 -0.33 12.49
CA ALA A 154 2.04 1.12 12.66
C ALA A 154 3.44 1.72 12.81
N TRP A 155 3.63 2.94 12.30
CA TRP A 155 4.85 3.69 12.54
C TRP A 155 4.75 4.50 13.84
N GLN A 156 5.72 4.33 14.73
CA GLN A 156 5.85 5.15 15.94
C GLN A 156 6.84 6.29 15.65
N ARG A 157 6.33 7.49 15.32
CA ARG A 157 7.14 8.61 14.85
C ARG A 157 8.20 9.05 15.86
N GLU A 158 7.84 9.03 17.14
CA GLU A 158 8.66 9.46 18.26
C GLU A 158 9.82 8.50 18.51
N LYS A 159 9.59 7.20 18.30
CA LYS A 159 10.61 6.15 18.45
C LYS A 159 11.34 5.82 17.15
N ARG A 160 10.86 6.34 16.02
CA ARG A 160 11.30 5.97 14.66
C ARG A 160 11.36 4.44 14.48
N ARG A 161 10.27 3.75 14.85
CA ARG A 161 10.21 2.28 14.85
C ARG A 161 8.83 1.76 14.51
N PHE A 162 8.76 0.62 13.84
CA PHE A 162 7.51 -0.09 13.61
C PHE A 162 6.97 -0.78 14.88
N ARG A 163 5.66 -0.73 15.07
CA ARG A 163 4.91 -1.56 16.03
C ARG A 163 4.01 -2.51 15.27
N LEU A 164 4.04 -3.79 15.59
CA LEU A 164 3.15 -4.79 15.02
C LEU A 164 1.71 -4.55 15.52
N GLU A 165 0.81 -4.22 14.59
CA GLU A 165 -0.61 -3.98 14.87
C GLU A 165 -1.43 -5.25 14.72
N SER A 166 -1.17 -6.03 13.67
CA SER A 166 -1.84 -7.32 13.51
C SER A 166 -1.14 -8.25 12.53
N VAL A 167 -1.36 -9.55 12.72
CA VAL A 167 -0.99 -10.63 11.79
C VAL A 167 -2.23 -11.16 11.07
N HIS A 168 -2.13 -11.36 9.75
CA HIS A 168 -3.28 -11.74 8.92
C HIS A 168 -3.70 -13.18 9.17
N ASP A 169 -2.73 -14.08 9.21
CA ASP A 169 -2.97 -15.52 9.28
C ASP A 169 -2.69 -16.10 10.68
N GLY A 170 -2.22 -15.27 11.62
CA GLY A 170 -1.66 -15.73 12.89
C GLY A 170 -0.18 -16.12 12.76
N GLY A 171 0.39 -16.66 13.84
CA GLY A 171 1.79 -17.07 13.89
C GLY A 171 2.76 -15.93 14.15
N ASP A 172 4.01 -16.30 14.45
CA ASP A 172 5.12 -15.36 14.60
C ASP A 172 5.78 -15.09 13.24
N ILE A 173 6.03 -13.81 12.96
CA ILE A 173 6.63 -13.31 11.72
C ILE A 173 8.05 -12.78 11.94
N ARG A 174 8.58 -12.86 13.18
CA ARG A 174 9.88 -12.30 13.55
C ARG A 174 11.04 -12.90 12.75
N GLY A 175 11.02 -14.20 12.51
CA GLY A 175 12.02 -14.87 11.65
C GLY A 175 11.96 -14.45 10.18
N GLU A 176 10.90 -13.77 9.76
CA GLU A 176 10.68 -13.34 8.37
C GLU A 176 10.81 -11.81 8.18
N THR A 177 11.09 -11.09 9.27
CA THR A 177 11.30 -9.64 9.29
C THR A 177 12.75 -9.36 9.67
N GLY A 178 13.55 -8.79 8.75
CA GLY A 178 14.97 -8.55 8.98
C GLY A 178 15.30 -7.36 9.89
N PHE A 179 14.31 -6.62 10.38
CA PHE A 179 14.50 -5.51 11.32
C PHE A 179 13.69 -5.72 12.60
N ASP A 180 14.13 -5.06 13.67
CA ASP A 180 13.39 -5.05 14.93
C ASP A 180 12.14 -4.17 14.89
N TYR A 181 11.10 -4.64 15.57
CA TYR A 181 9.85 -3.93 15.79
C TYR A 181 9.33 -4.16 17.21
N ASP A 182 8.48 -3.26 17.69
CA ASP A 182 7.75 -3.46 18.95
C ASP A 182 6.54 -4.37 18.69
N ALA A 183 6.22 -5.29 19.59
CA ALA A 183 5.03 -6.14 19.47
C ALA A 183 4.32 -6.26 20.83
N PRO A 184 2.98 -6.28 20.85
CA PRO A 184 2.25 -6.61 22.08
C PRO A 184 2.47 -8.08 22.47
N GLN A 185 2.29 -8.39 23.75
CA GLN A 185 2.43 -9.77 24.26
C GLN A 185 1.44 -10.74 23.57
N ALA A 186 0.21 -10.28 23.31
CA ALA A 186 -0.78 -11.00 22.53
C ALA A 186 -0.84 -10.42 21.12
N LEU A 187 -0.47 -11.22 20.11
CA LEU A 187 -0.46 -10.81 18.71
C LEU A 187 -1.90 -10.67 18.17
N PRO A 188 -2.38 -9.44 17.85
CA PRO A 188 -3.74 -9.27 17.36
C PRO A 188 -3.87 -9.87 15.96
N ARG A 189 -5.02 -10.51 15.68
CA ARG A 189 -5.33 -10.96 14.32
C ARG A 189 -5.99 -9.86 13.53
N THR A 190 -5.67 -9.77 12.24
CA THR A 190 -6.33 -8.81 11.36
C THR A 190 -7.81 -9.17 11.22
N PRO A 191 -8.74 -8.21 11.42
CA PRO A 191 -10.16 -8.47 11.22
C PRO A 191 -10.44 -8.95 9.79
N PRO A 192 -11.24 -10.02 9.60
CA PRO A 192 -11.61 -10.49 8.28
C PRO A 192 -12.51 -9.47 7.55
N PRO A 193 -12.57 -9.47 6.21
CA PRO A 193 -13.54 -8.68 5.46
C PRO A 193 -14.98 -9.04 5.85
N GLY A 194 -15.84 -8.02 5.95
CA GLY A 194 -17.28 -8.23 6.10
C GLY A 194 -17.92 -8.69 4.78
N GLU A 195 -19.14 -9.24 4.85
CA GLU A 195 -19.86 -9.68 3.65
C GLU A 195 -20.13 -8.52 2.66
N GLU A 196 -20.46 -7.34 3.18
CA GLU A 196 -20.68 -6.14 2.38
C GLU A 196 -19.38 -5.69 1.66
N ASP A 197 -18.23 -5.73 2.35
CA ASP A 197 -16.93 -5.43 1.74
C ASP A 197 -16.64 -6.37 0.56
N LEU A 198 -16.88 -7.68 0.77
CA LEU A 198 -16.66 -8.69 -0.26
C LEU A 198 -17.60 -8.51 -1.45
N ALA A 199 -18.86 -8.16 -1.20
CA ALA A 199 -19.82 -7.88 -2.27
C ALA A 199 -19.39 -6.67 -3.12
N LEU A 200 -18.92 -5.60 -2.49
CA LEU A 200 -18.40 -4.41 -3.17
C LEU A 200 -17.11 -4.72 -3.95
N LEU A 201 -16.18 -5.45 -3.34
CA LEU A 201 -14.91 -5.85 -3.97
C LEU A 201 -15.16 -6.72 -5.21
N ARG A 202 -15.99 -7.75 -5.10
CA ARG A 202 -16.26 -8.72 -6.16
C ARG A 202 -17.23 -8.19 -7.23
N GLY A 203 -17.98 -7.13 -6.93
CA GLY A 203 -18.94 -6.50 -7.83
C GLY A 203 -18.40 -5.23 -8.48
N PRO A 204 -18.82 -4.04 -8.01
CA PRO A 204 -18.47 -2.77 -8.66
C PRO A 204 -16.96 -2.49 -8.72
N VAL A 205 -16.20 -2.79 -7.67
CA VAL A 205 -14.75 -2.55 -7.65
C VAL A 205 -14.04 -3.44 -8.68
N ALA A 206 -14.38 -4.73 -8.74
CA ALA A 206 -13.81 -5.65 -9.72
C ALA A 206 -14.03 -5.17 -11.17
N LYS A 207 -15.24 -4.70 -11.48
CA LYS A 207 -15.59 -4.14 -12.80
C LYS A 207 -14.78 -2.88 -13.12
N GLU A 208 -14.60 -1.97 -12.16
CA GLU A 208 -13.83 -0.74 -12.36
C GLU A 208 -12.32 -1.01 -12.50
N MET A 209 -11.81 -2.03 -11.82
CA MET A 209 -10.40 -2.41 -11.88
C MET A 209 -10.02 -3.14 -13.17
N ALA A 210 -10.89 -3.97 -13.74
CA ALA A 210 -10.56 -4.86 -14.85
C ALA A 210 -9.87 -4.17 -16.05
N PRO A 211 -10.27 -2.97 -16.51
CA PRO A 211 -9.61 -2.30 -17.63
C PRO A 211 -8.17 -1.85 -17.35
N ASN A 212 -7.85 -1.54 -16.09
CA ASN A 212 -6.54 -1.00 -15.69
C ASN A 212 -5.63 -2.07 -15.06
N TYR A 213 -6.21 -3.11 -14.45
CA TYR A 213 -5.51 -4.22 -13.80
C TYR A 213 -6.07 -5.59 -14.25
N PRO A 214 -6.02 -5.93 -15.55
CA PRO A 214 -6.67 -7.13 -16.08
C PRO A 214 -6.12 -8.42 -15.46
N GLU A 215 -4.80 -8.56 -15.34
CA GLU A 215 -4.18 -9.73 -14.70
C GLU A 215 -4.65 -9.94 -13.25
N PHE A 216 -4.78 -8.84 -12.50
CA PHE A 216 -5.25 -8.89 -11.12
C PHE A 216 -6.72 -9.31 -11.05
N ALA A 217 -7.57 -8.68 -11.87
CA ALA A 217 -8.99 -9.00 -11.92
C ALA A 217 -9.26 -10.46 -12.32
N ARG A 218 -8.54 -10.98 -13.32
CA ARG A 218 -8.62 -12.39 -13.73
C ARG A 218 -8.14 -13.33 -12.63
N ARG A 219 -7.02 -13.03 -11.98
CA ARG A 219 -6.42 -13.89 -10.95
C ARG A 219 -7.28 -13.96 -9.68
N VAL A 220 -7.72 -12.81 -9.17
CA VAL A 220 -8.40 -12.68 -7.87
C VAL A 220 -9.91 -12.89 -7.99
N TRP A 221 -10.57 -12.28 -8.97
CA TRP A 221 -12.05 -12.30 -9.09
C TRP A 221 -12.58 -13.15 -10.24
N LYS A 222 -11.70 -13.78 -11.02
CA LYS A 222 -12.08 -14.65 -12.15
C LYS A 222 -12.93 -13.94 -13.21
N LEU A 223 -12.79 -12.62 -13.33
CA LEU A 223 -13.36 -11.87 -14.45
C LEU A 223 -12.68 -12.29 -15.74
N GLN A 224 -13.39 -12.22 -16.86
CA GLN A 224 -12.84 -12.46 -18.20
C GLN A 224 -12.34 -11.17 -18.83
#